data_AF-A0A9R1WGF9-F1
#
_entry.id   AF-A0A9R1WGF9-F1
#
_cell.length_a   1.000
_cell.length_b   1.000
_cell.length_c   1.000
_cell.angle_alpha   90.00
_cell.angle_beta   90.00
_cell.angle_gamma   90.00
#
_symmetry.space_group_name_H-M   'P 1'
#
loop_
_entity.id
_entity.type
_entity.pdbx_description
1 polymer ?
#
loop_
_entity_poly.entity_id
_entity_poly.type
_entity_poly.pdbx_seq_one_letter_code
_entity_poly.pdbx_strand_id
1 'polypeptide(L)'
;MGRLSATKIVLESLIGSGGDIIAHIIEIWGQFRVPVLVPLLTLLLYVSLAMSIMLFVEKVYMSSVVGFNYLFGRKTEKCYKWEEFKNDVESGNSVYPLVLIQVPMFNEREVYQLSIGAACGLSWPSDRIVIQVLDDSTDPVIKDMVEVECHKWAGKGTNIHYQVRDNRKGYKAGALKEGLKHGYANECEYVVIFDADFQPESDFLRKTIPFLHHNSEIGLVQARWKFV
;
A
#
# COMPACT_ATOMS: atom_id res chain seq x y z
N MET A 1 -58.38 -45.57 -39.76
CA MET A 1 -57.14 -45.92 -39.03
C MET A 1 -55.94 -45.23 -39.68
N GLY A 2 -55.72 -43.91 -39.50
CA GLY A 2 -54.67 -43.19 -40.25
C GLY A 2 -54.00 -41.99 -39.57
N ARG A 3 -54.39 -41.60 -38.35
CA ARG A 3 -53.82 -40.42 -37.65
C ARG A 3 -52.73 -40.72 -36.60
N LEU A 4 -52.54 -41.98 -36.22
CA LEU A 4 -51.53 -42.39 -35.22
C LEU A 4 -50.14 -42.67 -35.82
N SER A 5 -50.02 -42.73 -37.15
CA SER A 5 -48.76 -43.04 -37.85
C SER A 5 -47.91 -41.78 -38.08
N ALA A 6 -48.52 -40.67 -38.53
CA ALA A 6 -47.80 -39.45 -38.85
C ALA A 6 -47.15 -38.77 -37.62
N THR A 7 -47.81 -38.79 -36.47
CA THR A 7 -47.26 -38.24 -35.21
C THR A 7 -46.14 -39.10 -34.65
N LYS A 8 -46.18 -40.42 -34.81
CA LYS A 8 -45.04 -41.30 -34.46
C LYS A 8 -43.84 -41.06 -35.37
N ILE A 9 -44.06 -40.90 -36.67
CA ILE A 9 -42.98 -40.64 -37.64
C ILE A 9 -42.32 -39.27 -37.40
N VAL A 10 -43.11 -38.23 -37.10
CA VAL A 10 -42.58 -36.90 -36.77
C VAL A 10 -41.83 -36.91 -35.43
N LEU A 11 -42.33 -37.65 -34.43
CA LEU A 11 -41.66 -37.80 -33.15
C LEU A 11 -40.37 -38.62 -33.26
N GLU A 12 -40.36 -39.70 -34.04
CA GLU A 12 -39.15 -40.51 -34.33
C GLU A 12 -38.13 -39.71 -35.16
N SER A 13 -38.57 -38.84 -36.07
CA SER A 13 -37.69 -37.94 -36.85
C SER A 13 -37.09 -36.82 -35.98
N LEU A 14 -37.84 -36.25 -35.03
CA LEU A 14 -37.35 -35.25 -34.08
C LEU A 14 -36.39 -35.85 -33.04
N ILE A 15 -36.66 -37.07 -32.57
CA ILE A 15 -35.78 -37.82 -31.66
C ILE A 15 -34.51 -38.28 -32.40
N GLY A 16 -34.63 -38.74 -33.65
CA GLY A 16 -33.48 -39.08 -34.50
C GLY A 16 -32.61 -37.87 -34.82
N SER A 17 -33.21 -36.74 -35.23
CA SER A 17 -32.48 -35.50 -35.52
C SER A 17 -31.80 -34.90 -34.28
N GLY A 18 -32.45 -34.96 -33.12
CA GLY A 18 -31.84 -34.55 -31.85
C GLY A 18 -30.67 -35.46 -31.46
N GLY A 19 -30.79 -36.77 -31.68
CA GLY A 19 -29.72 -37.74 -31.50
C GLY A 19 -28.52 -37.49 -32.41
N ASP A 20 -28.76 -37.17 -33.67
CA ASP A 20 -27.71 -36.85 -34.67
C ASP A 20 -26.98 -35.54 -34.35
N ILE A 21 -27.70 -34.51 -33.88
CA ILE A 21 -27.10 -33.24 -33.42
C ILE A 21 -26.25 -33.48 -32.18
N ILE A 22 -26.73 -34.27 -31.22
CA ILE A 22 -25.98 -34.63 -30.01
C ILE A 22 -24.74 -35.46 -30.38
N ALA A 23 -24.85 -36.41 -31.30
CA ALA A 23 -23.72 -37.20 -31.78
C ALA A 23 -22.66 -36.32 -32.45
N HIS A 24 -23.06 -35.38 -33.30
CA HIS A 24 -22.15 -34.41 -33.89
C HIS A 24 -21.48 -33.49 -32.87
N ILE A 25 -22.22 -33.00 -31.87
CA ILE A 25 -21.64 -32.20 -30.79
C ILE A 25 -20.61 -33.01 -29.99
N ILE A 26 -20.89 -34.28 -29.70
CA ILE A 26 -19.95 -35.17 -28.99
C ILE A 26 -18.69 -35.43 -29.82
N GLU A 27 -18.84 -35.62 -31.14
CA GLU A 27 -17.72 -35.84 -32.05
C GLU A 27 -16.85 -34.59 -32.21
N ILE A 28 -17.45 -33.41 -32.40
CA ILE A 28 -16.76 -32.11 -32.41
C ILE A 28 -16.09 -31.84 -31.06
N TRP A 29 -16.76 -32.16 -29.95
CA TRP A 29 -16.17 -32.05 -28.61
C TRP A 29 -14.98 -32.98 -28.44
N GLY A 30 -15.02 -34.21 -28.94
CA GLY A 30 -13.89 -35.13 -28.95
C GLY A 30 -12.71 -34.60 -29.77
N GLN A 31 -12.98 -34.06 -30.97
CA GLN A 31 -11.98 -33.48 -31.86
C GLN A 31 -11.39 -32.17 -31.34
N PHE A 32 -12.11 -31.40 -30.52
CA PHE A 32 -11.60 -30.16 -29.93
C PHE A 32 -10.92 -30.39 -28.58
N ARG A 33 -11.50 -31.22 -27.72
CA ARG A 33 -11.04 -31.45 -26.34
C ARG A 33 -9.62 -31.97 -26.30
N VAL A 34 -9.31 -33.01 -27.08
CA VAL A 34 -8.01 -33.70 -26.99
C VAL A 34 -6.85 -32.89 -27.58
N PRO A 35 -6.94 -32.29 -28.78
CA PRO A 35 -5.81 -31.57 -29.37
C PRO A 35 -5.72 -30.09 -28.98
N VAL A 36 -6.79 -29.48 -28.45
CA VAL A 36 -6.78 -28.05 -28.08
C VAL A 36 -6.92 -27.86 -26.57
N LEU A 37 -8.00 -28.38 -25.97
CA LEU A 37 -8.30 -28.11 -24.56
C LEU A 37 -7.31 -28.79 -23.61
N VAL A 38 -6.97 -30.06 -23.84
CA VAL A 38 -6.01 -30.80 -23.02
C VAL A 38 -4.63 -30.14 -23.02
N PRO A 39 -3.96 -29.86 -24.15
CA PRO A 39 -2.64 -29.22 -24.12
C PRO A 39 -2.68 -27.80 -23.56
N LEU A 40 -3.76 -27.04 -23.78
CA LEU A 40 -3.94 -25.73 -23.17
C LEU A 40 -4.03 -25.82 -21.63
N LEU A 41 -4.85 -26.74 -21.10
CA LEU A 41 -4.96 -26.96 -19.66
C LEU A 41 -3.67 -27.50 -19.07
N THR A 42 -2.99 -28.43 -19.76
CA THR A 42 -1.69 -28.93 -19.37
C THR A 42 -0.64 -27.82 -19.31
N LEU A 43 -0.63 -26.91 -20.29
CA LEU A 43 0.23 -25.72 -20.28
C LEU A 43 -0.08 -24.83 -19.08
N LEU A 44 -1.35 -24.51 -18.84
CA LEU A 44 -1.76 -23.69 -17.69
C LEU A 44 -1.38 -24.34 -16.34
N LEU A 45 -1.51 -25.66 -16.24
CA LEU A 45 -1.06 -26.42 -15.06
C LEU A 45 0.45 -26.31 -14.87
N TYR A 46 1.25 -26.44 -15.94
CA TYR A 46 2.70 -26.26 -15.84
C TYR A 46 3.10 -24.82 -15.49
N VAL A 47 2.41 -23.81 -16.03
CA VAL A 47 2.64 -22.41 -15.66
C VAL A 47 2.31 -22.18 -14.19
N SER A 48 1.17 -22.69 -13.71
CA SER A 48 0.77 -22.62 -12.31
C SER A 48 1.78 -23.31 -11.38
N LEU A 49 2.25 -24.50 -11.77
CA LEU A 49 3.28 -25.24 -11.03
C LEU A 49 4.60 -24.46 -10.98
N ALA A 50 5.03 -23.89 -12.10
CA ALA A 50 6.24 -23.08 -12.17
C ALA A 50 6.17 -21.85 -11.27
N MET A 51 5.04 -21.13 -11.28
CA MET A 51 4.81 -19.98 -10.39
C MET A 51 4.80 -20.41 -8.92
N SER A 52 4.20 -21.56 -8.59
CA SER A 52 4.20 -22.09 -7.23
C SER A 52 5.61 -22.44 -6.75
N ILE A 53 6.42 -23.10 -7.59
CA ILE A 53 7.82 -23.42 -7.30
C ILE A 53 8.63 -22.13 -7.11
N MET A 54 8.45 -21.15 -7.99
CA MET A 54 9.14 -19.85 -7.90
C MET A 54 8.86 -19.17 -6.55
N LEU A 55 7.58 -19.08 -6.16
CA LEU A 55 7.20 -18.50 -4.87
C LEU A 55 7.75 -19.30 -3.69
N PHE A 56 7.76 -20.64 -3.78
CA PHE A 56 8.35 -21.49 -2.75
C PHE A 56 9.86 -21.24 -2.60
N VAL A 57 10.59 -21.18 -3.71
CA VAL A 57 12.03 -20.87 -3.71
C VAL A 57 12.29 -19.49 -3.10
N GLU A 58 11.50 -18.48 -3.44
CA GLU A 58 11.59 -17.14 -2.84
C GLU A 58 11.40 -17.20 -1.31
N LYS A 59 10.39 -17.93 -0.82
CA LYS A 59 10.15 -18.07 0.63
C LYS A 59 11.23 -18.85 1.35
N VAL A 60 11.78 -19.91 0.74
CA VAL A 60 12.91 -20.67 1.29
C VAL A 60 14.15 -19.78 1.38
N TYR A 61 14.45 -19.03 0.31
CA TYR A 61 15.55 -18.08 0.28
C TYR A 61 15.40 -17.03 1.39
N MET A 62 14.25 -16.35 1.47
CA MET A 62 13.98 -15.36 2.51
C MET A 62 14.09 -15.94 3.92
N SER A 63 13.56 -17.15 4.13
CA SER A 63 13.64 -17.85 5.43
C SER A 63 15.09 -18.19 5.79
N SER A 64 15.90 -18.61 4.83
CA SER A 64 17.32 -18.91 5.02
C SER A 64 18.12 -17.65 5.39
N VAL A 65 17.86 -16.52 4.74
CA VAL A 65 18.52 -15.24 5.02
C VAL A 65 18.13 -14.71 6.41
N VAL A 66 16.85 -14.80 6.78
CA VAL A 66 16.38 -14.41 8.11
C VAL A 66 16.98 -15.32 9.19
N GLY A 67 16.96 -16.64 8.98
CA GLY A 67 17.56 -17.61 9.90
C GLY A 67 19.06 -17.39 10.07
N PHE A 68 19.78 -17.11 8.99
CA PHE A 68 21.19 -16.75 9.02
C PHE A 68 21.42 -15.48 9.84
N ASN A 69 20.73 -14.38 9.55
CA ASN A 69 20.89 -13.13 10.31
C ASN A 69 20.55 -13.29 11.80
N TYR A 70 19.54 -14.11 12.11
CA TYR A 70 19.17 -14.46 13.47
C TYR A 70 20.29 -15.23 14.19
N LEU A 71 20.82 -16.29 13.57
CA LEU A 71 21.91 -17.11 14.13
C LEU A 71 23.20 -16.30 14.34
N PHE A 72 23.54 -15.42 13.40
CA PHE A 72 24.74 -14.58 13.47
C PHE A 72 24.52 -13.28 14.27
N GLY A 73 23.35 -13.07 14.87
CA GLY A 73 23.08 -11.93 15.74
C GLY A 73 23.26 -10.56 15.07
N ARG A 74 23.11 -10.50 13.74
CA ARG A 74 23.20 -9.26 12.94
C ARG A 74 21.92 -8.46 13.12
N LYS A 75 21.79 -7.78 14.26
CA LYS A 75 20.73 -6.79 14.48
C LYS A 75 21.03 -5.53 13.66
N THR A 76 19.99 -4.89 13.15
CA THR A 76 20.09 -3.61 12.41
C THR A 76 20.88 -2.56 13.20
N GLU A 77 20.68 -2.48 14.51
CA GLU A 77 21.40 -1.59 15.44
C GLU A 77 22.92 -1.85 15.51
N LYS A 78 23.37 -3.06 15.18
CA LYS A 78 24.81 -3.40 15.14
C LYS A 78 25.42 -3.19 13.76
N CYS A 79 24.61 -3.28 12.70
CA CYS A 79 25.04 -3.11 11.32
C CYS A 79 25.06 -1.64 10.89
N TYR A 80 24.19 -0.81 11.47
CA TYR A 80 24.06 0.61 11.16
C TYR A 80 24.33 1.43 12.42
N LYS A 81 25.08 2.53 12.28
CA LYS A 81 25.31 3.49 13.35
C LYS A 81 23.96 4.05 13.79
N TRP A 82 23.53 3.63 14.97
CA TRP A 82 22.31 4.08 15.60
C TRP A 82 22.67 4.55 17.00
N GLU A 83 22.40 5.82 17.28
CA GLU A 83 22.57 6.42 18.59
C GLU A 83 21.31 7.22 18.90
N GLU A 84 20.76 7.06 20.10
CA GLU A 84 19.59 7.82 20.48
C GLU A 84 19.95 9.30 20.69
N PHE A 85 19.09 10.20 20.21
CA PHE A 85 19.21 11.63 20.51
C PHE A 85 19.14 11.85 22.02
N LYS A 86 20.26 12.23 22.62
CA LYS A 86 20.32 12.57 24.05
C LYS A 86 19.78 13.98 24.23
N ASN A 87 18.90 14.14 25.22
CA ASN A 87 18.46 15.45 25.67
C ASN A 87 19.59 16.09 26.47
N ASP A 88 20.51 16.72 25.76
CA ASP A 88 21.53 17.56 26.38
C ASP A 88 20.92 18.92 26.74
N VAL A 89 21.03 19.29 28.02
CA VAL A 89 20.43 20.53 28.56
C VAL A 89 21.10 21.76 27.95
N GLU A 90 22.37 21.67 27.57
CA GLU A 90 23.13 22.79 26.98
C GLU A 90 22.76 23.02 25.51
N SER A 91 22.54 21.94 24.75
CA SER A 91 22.22 21.99 23.32
C SER A 91 20.72 22.17 23.04
N GLY A 92 19.84 21.87 24.00
CA GLY A 92 18.39 22.00 23.86
C GLY A 92 17.83 21.21 22.66
N ASN A 93 16.85 21.78 21.96
CA ASN A 93 16.22 21.14 20.79
C ASN A 93 17.06 21.23 19.51
N SER A 94 18.21 21.92 19.53
CA SER A 94 19.03 22.13 18.32
C SER A 94 19.68 20.86 17.78
N VAL A 95 19.81 19.84 18.62
CA VAL A 95 20.33 18.52 18.26
C VAL A 95 19.34 17.75 17.36
N TYR A 96 18.05 18.08 17.44
CA TYR A 96 17.03 17.40 16.67
C TYR A 96 16.90 18.05 15.27
N PRO A 97 17.02 17.26 14.19
CA PRO A 97 16.80 17.78 12.84
C PRO A 97 15.34 18.18 12.64
N LEU A 98 15.10 19.15 11.77
CA LEU A 98 13.74 19.55 11.40
C LEU A 98 13.13 18.49 10.47
N VAL A 99 11.96 17.96 10.83
CA VAL A 99 11.31 16.86 10.09
C VAL A 99 9.94 17.29 9.55
N LEU A 100 9.73 17.07 8.25
CA LEU A 100 8.43 17.22 7.59
C LEU A 100 7.67 15.89 7.61
N ILE A 101 6.43 15.91 8.10
CA ILE A 101 5.50 14.78 8.03
C ILE A 101 4.46 15.08 6.94
N GLN A 102 4.43 14.30 5.87
CA GLN A 102 3.42 14.41 4.82
C GLN A 102 2.34 13.34 4.99
N VAL A 103 1.08 13.78 5.04
CA VAL A 103 -0.09 12.92 5.12
C VAL A 103 -1.00 13.20 3.91
N PRO A 104 -0.81 12.51 2.76
CA PRO A 104 -1.70 12.61 1.62
C PRO A 104 -3.07 11.96 1.90
N MET A 105 -4.15 12.70 1.63
CA MET A 105 -5.53 12.27 1.84
C MET A 105 -6.36 12.38 0.56
N PHE A 106 -7.32 11.46 0.38
CA PHE A 106 -8.27 11.48 -0.73
C PHE A 106 -9.60 10.80 -0.36
N ASN A 107 -10.60 11.61 -0.03
CA ASN A 107 -11.94 11.20 0.41
C ASN A 107 -11.92 10.25 1.63
N GLU A 108 -11.03 10.52 2.59
CA GLU A 108 -10.78 9.67 3.77
C GLU A 108 -11.62 10.10 4.96
N ARG A 109 -12.88 9.67 5.02
CA ARG A 109 -13.84 10.16 6.01
C ARG A 109 -13.66 9.52 7.39
N GLU A 110 -13.31 8.24 7.45
CA GLU A 110 -13.32 7.47 8.69
C GLU A 110 -11.98 7.58 9.44
N VAL A 111 -10.89 7.80 8.72
CA VAL A 111 -9.53 7.66 9.25
C VAL A 111 -8.80 9.00 9.47
N TYR A 112 -9.27 10.10 8.88
CA TYR A 112 -8.54 11.38 8.92
C TYR A 112 -8.22 11.87 10.34
N GLN A 113 -9.17 11.75 11.28
CA GLN A 113 -8.96 12.20 12.67
C GLN A 113 -7.87 11.39 13.36
N LEU A 114 -7.87 10.08 13.16
CA LEU A 114 -6.91 9.16 13.77
C LEU A 114 -5.52 9.35 13.17
N SER A 115 -5.43 9.50 11.86
CA SER A 115 -4.15 9.70 11.17
C SER A 115 -3.52 11.06 11.49
N ILE A 116 -4.28 12.16 11.41
CA ILE A 116 -3.79 13.48 11.81
C ILE A 116 -3.43 13.49 13.29
N GLY A 117 -4.28 12.90 14.14
CA GLY A 117 -4.02 12.81 15.58
C GLY A 117 -2.73 12.04 15.89
N ALA A 118 -2.49 10.92 15.20
CA ALA A 118 -1.27 10.13 15.37
C ALA A 118 -0.03 10.87 14.86
N ALA A 119 -0.10 11.56 13.72
CA ALA A 119 0.99 12.39 13.21
C ALA A 119 1.32 13.56 14.17
N CYS A 120 0.30 14.23 14.70
CA CYS A 120 0.45 15.29 15.71
C CYS A 120 0.93 14.77 17.07
N GLY A 121 0.71 13.47 17.35
CA GLY A 121 1.10 12.80 18.60
C GLY A 121 2.52 12.23 18.60
N LEU A 122 3.31 12.46 17.56
CA LEU A 122 4.70 12.00 17.49
C LEU A 122 5.56 12.70 18.55
N SER A 123 6.37 11.90 19.25
CA SER A 123 7.30 12.36 20.27
C SER A 123 8.55 12.96 19.62
N TRP A 124 8.43 14.24 19.27
CA TRP A 124 9.49 15.08 18.72
C TRP A 124 9.34 16.50 19.25
N PRO A 125 10.41 17.30 19.33
CA PRO A 125 10.28 18.70 19.73
C PRO A 125 9.32 19.46 18.79
N SER A 126 8.38 20.21 19.37
CA SER A 126 7.32 20.91 18.62
C SER A 126 7.85 21.95 17.64
N ASP A 127 9.03 22.52 17.90
CA ASP A 127 9.76 23.44 17.02
C ASP A 127 10.57 22.72 15.94
N ARG A 128 10.66 21.38 15.99
CA ARG A 128 11.44 20.53 15.08
C ARG A 128 10.58 19.57 14.26
N ILE A 129 9.27 19.72 14.29
CA ILE A 129 8.33 18.94 13.51
C ILE A 129 7.39 19.88 12.74
N VAL A 130 7.17 19.56 11.47
CA VAL A 130 6.19 20.24 10.61
C VAL A 130 5.27 19.19 10.04
N ILE A 131 3.96 19.36 10.20
CA ILE A 131 2.96 18.42 9.69
C ILE A 131 2.30 19.05 8.48
N GLN A 132 2.24 18.32 7.38
CA GLN A 132 1.64 18.77 6.12
C GLN A 132 0.58 17.77 5.69
N VAL A 133 -0.69 18.17 5.81
CA VAL A 133 -1.83 17.40 5.33
C VAL A 133 -2.10 17.84 3.89
N LEU A 134 -1.99 16.90 2.95
CA LEU A 134 -2.14 17.15 1.51
C LEU A 134 -3.48 16.56 1.07
N ASP A 135 -4.51 17.38 0.98
CA ASP A 135 -5.87 16.92 0.69
C ASP A 135 -6.27 17.13 -0.77
N ASP A 136 -6.41 16.01 -1.49
CA ASP A 136 -6.88 15.94 -2.87
C ASP A 136 -8.37 15.58 -2.97
N SER A 137 -9.10 15.53 -1.85
CA SER A 137 -10.50 15.12 -1.79
C SER A 137 -11.38 15.94 -2.72
N THR A 138 -12.39 15.28 -3.28
CA THR A 138 -13.38 15.90 -4.17
C THR A 138 -14.67 16.22 -3.44
N ASP A 139 -14.95 15.52 -2.33
CA ASP A 139 -16.12 15.77 -1.49
C ASP A 139 -15.89 17.03 -0.61
N PRO A 140 -16.68 18.10 -0.78
CA PRO A 140 -16.53 19.32 0.02
C PRO A 140 -16.74 19.10 1.51
N VAL A 141 -17.59 18.14 1.90
CA VAL A 141 -17.86 17.85 3.31
C VAL A 141 -16.64 17.22 3.96
N ILE A 142 -15.97 16.30 3.26
CA ILE A 142 -14.74 15.67 3.76
C ILE A 142 -13.62 16.70 3.88
N LYS A 143 -13.46 17.58 2.88
CA LYS A 143 -12.46 18.65 2.92
C LYS A 143 -12.64 19.57 4.14
N ASP A 144 -13.87 20.01 4.38
CA ASP A 144 -14.20 20.85 5.55
C ASP A 144 -13.87 20.12 6.86
N MET A 145 -14.22 18.83 6.96
CA MET A 145 -13.90 18.01 8.13
C MET A 145 -12.39 17.90 8.39
N VAL A 146 -11.58 17.68 7.35
CA VAL A 146 -10.12 17.59 7.45
C VAL A 146 -9.51 18.94 7.83
N GLU A 147 -9.97 20.02 7.20
CA GLU A 147 -9.54 21.40 7.47
C GLU A 147 -9.81 21.81 8.92
N VAL A 148 -11.02 21.52 9.42
CA VAL A 148 -11.40 21.78 10.83
C VAL A 148 -10.52 21.01 11.81
N GLU A 149 -10.20 19.75 11.55
CA GLU A 149 -9.29 18.98 12.43
C GLU A 149 -7.87 19.55 12.39
N CYS A 150 -7.37 19.97 11.22
CA CYS A 150 -6.08 20.66 11.10
C CYS A 150 -6.06 21.96 11.92
N HIS A 151 -7.11 22.79 11.82
CA HIS A 151 -7.23 24.02 12.60
C HIS A 151 -7.29 23.77 14.11
N LYS A 152 -7.96 22.70 14.55
CA LYS A 152 -8.00 22.30 15.95
C LYS A 152 -6.61 21.93 16.49
N TRP A 153 -5.77 21.26 15.70
CA TRP A 153 -4.38 20.97 16.09
C TRP A 153 -3.48 22.20 16.04
N ALA A 154 -3.66 23.06 15.03
CA ALA A 154 -2.98 24.36 14.97
C ALA A 154 -3.28 25.22 16.20
N GLY A 155 -4.55 25.25 16.65
CA GLY A 155 -4.98 25.97 17.86
C GLY A 155 -4.38 25.42 19.17
N LYS A 156 -3.85 24.19 19.17
CA LYS A 156 -3.08 23.62 20.29
C LYS A 156 -1.59 23.96 20.24
N GLY A 157 -1.15 24.73 19.25
CA GLY A 157 0.25 25.09 19.03
C GLY A 157 1.05 24.06 18.22
N THR A 158 0.38 23.12 17.53
CA THR A 158 1.06 22.19 16.62
C THR A 158 1.37 22.89 15.31
N ASN A 159 2.58 22.73 14.79
CA ASN A 159 2.96 23.26 13.49
C ASN A 159 2.38 22.36 12.37
N ILE A 160 1.13 22.63 11.97
CA ILE A 160 0.40 21.88 10.96
C ILE A 160 -0.09 22.79 9.83
N HIS A 161 0.08 22.31 8.60
CA HIS A 161 -0.32 22.98 7.38
C HIS A 161 -1.29 22.10 6.60
N TYR A 162 -2.51 22.61 6.40
CA TYR A 162 -3.47 22.03 5.48
C TYR A 162 -3.23 22.60 4.08
N GLN A 163 -3.08 21.73 3.08
CA GLN A 163 -2.76 22.10 1.72
C GLN A 163 -3.69 21.38 0.75
N VAL A 164 -4.26 22.14 -0.17
CA VAL A 164 -5.18 21.67 -1.20
C VAL A 164 -4.66 22.15 -2.55
N ARG A 165 -4.90 21.36 -3.60
CA ARG A 165 -4.58 21.75 -4.98
C ARG A 165 -5.78 21.59 -5.91
N ASP A 166 -5.79 22.37 -6.98
CA ASP A 166 -6.89 22.38 -7.95
C ASP A 166 -6.82 21.24 -8.99
N ASN A 167 -5.66 20.60 -9.15
CA ASN A 167 -5.44 19.58 -10.17
C ASN A 167 -4.78 18.33 -9.60
N ARG A 168 -5.39 17.17 -9.83
CA ARG A 168 -4.92 15.86 -9.35
C ARG A 168 -3.86 15.20 -10.24
N LYS A 169 -3.13 15.98 -11.04
CA LYS A 169 -2.09 15.44 -11.92
C LYS A 169 -1.02 14.72 -11.08
N GLY A 170 -0.71 13.48 -11.47
CA GLY A 170 0.25 12.64 -10.75
C GLY A 170 -0.29 12.00 -9.46
N TYR A 171 -1.59 12.15 -9.16
CA TYR A 171 -2.24 11.54 -7.99
C TYR A 171 -1.44 11.79 -6.71
N LYS A 172 -1.29 10.78 -5.84
CA LYS A 172 -0.52 10.83 -4.60
C LYS A 172 0.91 11.36 -4.79
N ALA A 173 1.64 10.86 -5.79
CA ALA A 173 3.01 11.31 -6.06
C ALA A 173 3.06 12.80 -6.47
N GLY A 174 2.05 13.25 -7.21
CA GLY A 174 1.88 14.66 -7.56
C GLY A 174 1.62 15.53 -6.33
N ALA A 175 0.73 15.08 -5.43
CA ALA A 175 0.43 15.81 -4.19
C ALA A 175 1.67 15.95 -3.31
N LEU A 176 2.41 14.86 -3.10
CA LEU A 176 3.67 14.87 -2.33
C LEU A 176 4.70 15.83 -2.94
N LYS A 177 4.86 15.79 -4.27
CA LYS A 177 5.78 16.68 -4.99
C LYS A 177 5.40 18.15 -4.88
N GLU A 178 4.12 18.50 -5.01
CA GLU A 178 3.65 19.88 -4.80
C GLU A 178 3.84 20.32 -3.34
N GLY A 179 3.59 19.41 -2.39
CA GLY A 179 3.84 19.61 -0.97
C GLY A 179 5.27 20.06 -0.67
N LEU A 180 6.26 19.44 -1.32
CA LEU A 180 7.68 19.79 -1.17
C LEU A 180 8.06 21.17 -1.74
N LYS A 181 7.21 21.82 -2.54
CA LYS A 181 7.53 23.15 -3.08
C LYS A 181 7.33 24.29 -2.07
N HIS A 182 6.66 24.03 -0.96
CA HIS A 182 6.41 25.04 0.06
C HIS A 182 7.70 25.46 0.77
N GLY A 183 7.81 26.73 1.16
CA GLY A 183 9.01 27.28 1.80
C GLY A 183 9.46 26.47 3.02
N TYR A 184 8.53 26.20 3.95
CA TYR A 184 8.79 25.42 5.17
C TYR A 184 9.24 23.98 4.90
N ALA A 185 8.86 23.39 3.76
CA ALA A 185 9.27 22.03 3.40
C ALA A 185 10.76 21.97 3.04
N ASN A 186 11.29 23.05 2.45
CA ASN A 186 12.71 23.15 2.08
C ASN A 186 13.63 23.39 3.28
N GLU A 187 13.08 23.84 4.41
CA GLU A 187 13.82 24.03 5.66
C GLU A 187 14.01 22.70 6.40
N CYS A 188 13.16 21.70 6.11
CA CYS A 188 13.22 20.38 6.74
C CYS A 188 14.35 19.53 6.17
N GLU A 189 15.09 18.86 7.04
CA GLU A 189 16.20 17.97 6.66
C GLU A 189 15.72 16.59 6.22
N TYR A 190 14.61 16.13 6.81
CA TYR A 190 14.02 14.82 6.52
C TYR A 190 12.54 14.94 6.22
N VAL A 191 12.06 14.03 5.37
CA VAL A 191 10.65 13.89 5.03
C VAL A 191 10.18 12.50 5.40
N VAL A 192 9.09 12.42 6.13
CA VAL A 192 8.38 11.19 6.49
C VAL A 192 7.01 11.23 5.85
N ILE A 193 6.60 10.12 5.26
CA ILE A 193 5.33 10.00 4.55
C ILE A 193 4.48 8.93 5.23
N PHE A 194 3.25 9.28 5.61
CA PHE A 194 2.26 8.35 6.14
C PHE A 194 1.02 8.36 5.25
N ASP A 195 0.49 7.20 4.87
CA ASP A 195 -0.82 7.17 4.21
C ASP A 195 -1.92 7.53 5.23
N ALA A 196 -3.08 7.96 4.74
CA ALA A 196 -4.16 8.49 5.56
C ALA A 196 -4.77 7.50 6.56
N ASP A 197 -4.49 6.21 6.42
CA ASP A 197 -4.92 5.13 7.31
C ASP A 197 -3.84 4.73 8.34
N PHE A 198 -2.61 5.24 8.24
CA PHE A 198 -1.55 4.93 9.18
C PHE A 198 -1.68 5.74 10.48
N GLN A 199 -1.46 5.03 11.58
CA GLN A 199 -1.36 5.57 12.93
C GLN A 199 0.02 5.19 13.50
N PRO A 200 1.07 5.99 13.23
CA PRO A 200 2.40 5.69 13.74
C PRO A 200 2.44 5.69 15.27
N GLU A 201 3.26 4.81 15.86
CA GLU A 201 3.59 4.86 17.28
C GLU A 201 4.29 6.20 17.59
N SER A 202 4.05 6.77 18.78
CA SER A 202 4.58 8.10 19.13
C SER A 202 6.11 8.18 19.07
N ASP A 203 6.83 7.08 19.29
CA ASP A 203 8.29 7.03 19.23
C ASP A 203 8.85 6.73 17.82
N PHE A 204 8.01 6.73 16.77
CA PHE A 204 8.41 6.41 15.41
C PHE A 204 9.62 7.22 14.93
N LEU A 205 9.64 8.54 15.14
CA LEU A 205 10.75 9.41 14.71
C LEU A 205 12.04 9.11 15.48
N ARG A 206 11.94 8.87 16.79
CA ARG A 206 13.08 8.46 17.63
C ARG A 206 13.70 7.15 17.17
N LYS A 207 12.90 6.22 16.66
CA LYS A 207 13.36 4.93 16.14
C LYS A 207 13.94 5.01 14.71
N THR A 208 13.55 6.01 13.91
CA THR A 208 13.84 6.04 12.47
C THR A 208 14.87 7.09 12.08
N ILE A 209 14.74 8.32 12.56
CA ILE A 209 15.61 9.44 12.18
C ILE A 209 17.09 9.21 12.54
N PRO A 210 17.47 8.61 13.69
CA PRO A 210 18.88 8.39 14.00
C PRO A 210 19.66 7.59 12.97
N PHE A 211 19.01 6.63 12.29
CA PHE A 211 19.65 5.86 11.22
C PHE A 211 20.08 6.74 10.05
N LEU A 212 19.27 7.75 9.69
CA LEU A 212 19.60 8.70 8.62
C LEU A 212 20.60 9.75 9.10
N HIS A 213 20.44 10.25 10.32
CA HIS A 213 21.23 11.35 10.84
C HIS A 213 22.68 10.96 11.16
N HIS A 214 22.91 9.77 11.71
CA HIS A 214 24.26 9.30 12.07
C HIS A 214 24.95 8.51 10.96
N ASN A 215 24.31 8.32 9.82
CA ASN A 215 24.88 7.58 8.69
C ASN A 215 24.50 8.20 7.33
N SER A 216 25.43 8.96 6.75
CA SER A 216 25.26 9.60 5.44
C SER A 216 25.18 8.63 4.25
N GLU A 217 25.45 7.33 4.45
CA GLU A 217 25.28 6.30 3.41
C GLU A 217 23.83 5.82 3.28
N ILE A 218 22.94 6.20 4.20
CA ILE A 218 21.53 5.77 4.20
C ILE A 218 20.65 6.88 3.62
N GLY A 219 19.94 6.57 2.52
CA GLY A 219 18.99 7.49 1.89
C GLY A 219 17.52 7.24 2.22
N LEU A 220 17.17 6.09 2.82
CA LEU A 220 15.79 5.72 3.13
C LEU A 220 15.73 4.77 4.33
N VAL A 221 14.75 4.99 5.21
CA VAL A 221 14.38 4.07 6.30
C VAL A 221 12.92 3.66 6.11
N GLN A 222 12.69 2.37 5.95
CA GLN A 222 11.35 1.80 5.79
C GLN A 222 10.95 1.05 7.07
N ALA A 223 9.83 1.45 7.67
CA ALA A 223 9.23 0.73 8.78
C ALA A 223 8.33 -0.42 8.28
N ARG A 224 8.21 -1.47 9.10
CA ARG A 224 7.31 -2.60 8.83
C ARG A 224 5.86 -2.17 9.00
N TRP A 225 5.02 -2.51 8.04
CA TRP A 225 3.57 -2.34 8.15
C TRP A 225 2.97 -3.40 9.08
N LYS A 226 2.10 -2.95 9.98
CA LYS A 226 1.28 -3.80 10.84
C LYS A 226 -0.17 -3.35 10.67
N PHE A 227 -1.05 -4.30 10.42
CA PHE A 227 -2.49 -4.09 10.43
C PHE A 227 -2.99 -4.45 11.84
N VAL A 228 -3.76 -3.56 12.45
CA VAL A 228 -4.37 -3.73 13.77
C VAL A 228 -5.86 -3.96 13.60
#